data_AF-X1LNH9-F1
#
_entry.id   AF-X1LNH9-F1
#
_cell.length_a   1.000
_cell.length_b   1.000
_cell.length_c   1.000
_cell.angle_alpha   90.00
_cell.angle_beta   90.00
_cell.angle_gamma   90.00
#
_symmetry.space_group_name_H-M   'P 1'
#
loop_
_entity.id
_entity.type
_entity.pdbx_description
1 polymer ?
#
loop_
_entity_poly.entity_id
_entity_poly.type
_entity_poly.pdbx_seq_one_letter_code
_entity_poly.pdbx_strand_id
1 'polypeptide(L)'
;MTYDAVDRLPEGTPILFSTDFDPASMPELRPMMTAVLRHAFKKKLKVIMMGHWPTGIPLSTIILEEVAQEFKAEYGVDYINIGYRPGAGLVMIQMGREIRSVFDIDMQGNPLDSLPMMRQIHNYSDIGLIACFEAGAMGDIWVIYAWGRFGVNIIMGTTAVVTPDAYPYLAARQIEGLIGGMAGAAAYEKLVEHPDKAMIRMSSQAWAHILIIVFIIIGNIGYFMMRRAEKVKKRGT
;
A
#
# COMPACT_ATOMS: atom_id res chain seq x y z
N MET A 1 9.67 -11.08 1.15
CA MET A 1 9.32 -10.65 -0.22
C MET A 1 9.21 -9.13 -0.27
N THR A 2 8.08 -8.51 0.09
CA THR A 2 7.98 -7.03 0.06
C THR A 2 8.90 -6.33 1.06
N TYR A 3 8.98 -6.83 2.30
CA TYR A 3 9.87 -6.27 3.32
C TYR A 3 11.32 -6.27 2.84
N ASP A 4 11.82 -7.42 2.37
CA ASP A 4 13.18 -7.59 1.89
C ASP A 4 13.48 -6.71 0.67
N ALA A 5 12.50 -6.48 -0.20
CA ALA A 5 12.64 -5.61 -1.38
C ALA A 5 12.89 -4.14 -0.98
N VAL A 6 12.27 -3.67 0.10
CA VAL A 6 12.53 -2.34 0.66
C VAL A 6 13.80 -2.36 1.50
N ASP A 7 14.01 -3.40 2.31
CA ASP A 7 15.14 -3.48 3.24
C ASP A 7 16.49 -3.64 2.53
N ARG A 8 16.55 -4.24 1.35
CA ARG A 8 17.80 -4.34 0.59
C ARG A 8 18.29 -3.02 -0.01
N LEU A 9 17.46 -1.98 -0.03
CA LEU A 9 17.82 -0.69 -0.63
C LEU A 9 18.83 0.06 0.25
N PRO A 10 19.93 0.58 -0.33
CA PRO A 10 20.86 1.45 0.39
C PRO A 10 20.22 2.76 0.88
N GLU A 11 20.75 3.32 1.96
CA GLU A 11 20.39 4.67 2.43
C GLU A 11 20.51 5.70 1.29
N GLY A 12 19.56 6.64 1.21
CA GLY A 12 19.51 7.65 0.16
C GLY A 12 18.94 7.17 -1.17
N THR A 13 18.65 5.87 -1.35
CA THR A 13 18.04 5.37 -2.59
C THR A 13 16.62 5.92 -2.76
N PRO A 14 16.25 6.43 -3.95
CA PRO A 14 14.89 6.84 -4.24
C PRO A 14 13.90 5.68 -4.32
N ILE A 15 12.72 5.89 -3.73
CA ILE A 15 11.55 5.02 -3.84
C ILE A 15 10.35 5.86 -4.30
N LEU A 16 9.68 5.39 -5.35
CA LEU A 16 8.49 6.05 -5.90
C LEU A 16 7.23 5.39 -5.36
N PHE A 17 6.33 6.16 -4.76
CA PHE A 17 5.03 5.72 -4.32
C PHE A 17 3.99 6.13 -5.37
N SER A 18 3.23 5.17 -5.90
CA SER A 18 2.06 5.42 -6.73
C SER A 18 0.79 5.18 -5.93
N THR A 19 -0.03 6.21 -5.82
CA THR A 19 -1.30 6.16 -5.10
C THR A 19 -2.49 6.14 -6.06
N ASP A 20 -3.14 4.97 -6.14
CA ASP A 20 -4.19 4.67 -7.10
C ASP A 20 -5.44 4.14 -6.38
N PHE A 21 -5.92 4.93 -5.41
CA PHE A 21 -7.07 4.60 -4.57
C PHE A 21 -7.93 5.81 -4.23
N ASP A 22 -9.10 5.53 -3.67
CA ASP A 22 -10.13 6.50 -3.32
C ASP A 22 -10.57 6.35 -1.84
N PRO A 23 -11.46 7.21 -1.32
CA PRO A 23 -11.91 7.09 0.07
C PRO A 23 -12.55 5.74 0.43
N ALA A 24 -13.15 5.03 -0.53
CA ALA A 24 -13.83 3.76 -0.27
C ALA A 24 -12.82 2.61 -0.07
N SER A 25 -11.71 2.65 -0.79
CA SER A 25 -10.62 1.67 -0.72
C SER A 25 -9.51 2.05 0.26
N MET A 26 -9.42 3.31 0.67
CA MET A 26 -8.46 3.83 1.64
C MET A 26 -8.38 3.01 2.95
N PRO A 27 -9.46 2.47 3.54
CA PRO A 27 -9.35 1.69 4.76
C PRO A 27 -8.39 0.50 4.64
N GLU A 28 -8.33 -0.17 3.48
CA GLU A 28 -7.40 -1.28 3.27
C GLU A 28 -5.98 -0.81 2.94
N LEU A 29 -5.86 0.23 2.11
CA LEU A 29 -4.59 0.64 1.53
C LEU A 29 -3.77 1.60 2.39
N ARG A 30 -4.43 2.47 3.16
CA ARG A 30 -3.72 3.42 4.04
C ARG A 30 -2.78 2.71 5.02
N PRO A 31 -3.19 1.66 5.76
CA PRO A 31 -2.27 0.96 6.66
C PRO A 31 -1.05 0.37 5.93
N MET A 32 -1.23 -0.17 4.73
CA MET A 32 -0.11 -0.70 3.93
C MET A 32 0.87 0.41 3.55
N MET A 33 0.35 1.50 2.99
CA MET A 33 1.18 2.61 2.53
C MET A 33 1.90 3.28 3.70
N THR A 34 1.20 3.50 4.83
CA THR A 34 1.81 3.99 6.06
C THR A 34 2.95 3.08 6.52
N ALA A 35 2.75 1.76 6.55
CA ALA A 35 3.79 0.84 7.01
C ALA A 35 5.02 0.82 6.07
N VAL A 36 4.82 0.89 4.76
CA VAL A 36 5.91 0.97 3.78
C VAL A 36 6.62 2.33 3.83
N LEU A 37 5.89 3.45 3.99
CA LEU A 37 6.49 4.77 4.19
C LEU A 37 7.35 4.81 5.46
N ARG A 38 6.86 4.29 6.59
CA ARG A 38 7.64 4.18 7.83
C ARG A 38 8.91 3.37 7.63
N HIS A 39 8.82 2.26 6.90
CA HIS A 39 10.00 1.46 6.56
C HIS A 39 11.00 2.28 5.72
N ALA A 40 10.53 2.98 4.69
CA ALA A 40 11.36 3.82 3.83
C ALA A 40 12.08 4.94 4.61
N PHE A 41 11.35 5.67 5.47
CA PHE A 41 11.96 6.73 6.29
C PHE A 41 12.89 6.18 7.39
N LYS A 42 12.56 5.04 8.01
CA LYS A 42 13.48 4.36 8.96
C LYS A 42 14.81 4.00 8.29
N LYS A 43 14.79 3.65 7.00
CA LYS A 43 15.97 3.39 6.17
C LYS A 43 16.58 4.65 5.52
N LYS A 44 15.99 5.82 5.78
CA LYS A 44 16.38 7.10 5.18
C LYS A 44 16.45 7.04 3.65
N LEU A 45 15.48 6.36 3.05
CA LEU A 45 15.26 6.39 1.61
C LEU A 45 14.65 7.73 1.21
N LYS A 46 14.81 8.09 -0.07
CA LYS A 46 14.24 9.33 -0.63
C LYS A 46 12.87 9.02 -1.21
N VAL A 47 11.80 9.63 -0.70
CA VAL A 47 10.43 9.29 -1.07
C VAL A 47 9.89 10.25 -2.13
N ILE A 48 9.48 9.73 -3.29
CA ILE A 48 8.74 10.49 -4.30
C ILE A 48 7.30 9.98 -4.28
N MET A 49 6.34 10.86 -4.00
CA MET A 49 4.91 10.52 -4.05
C MET A 49 4.29 11.00 -5.35
N MET A 50 3.51 10.13 -5.99
CA MET A 50 2.66 10.44 -7.13
C MET A 50 1.39 9.58 -7.12
N GLY A 51 0.54 9.75 -8.12
CA GLY A 51 -0.55 8.83 -8.39
C GLY A 51 -1.11 8.99 -9.80
N HIS A 52 -1.92 8.03 -10.22
CA HIS A 52 -2.70 8.07 -11.46
C HIS A 52 -4.20 8.25 -11.21
N TRP A 53 -4.63 8.25 -9.94
CA TRP A 53 -5.99 8.62 -9.55
C TRP A 53 -6.00 10.03 -8.93
N PRO A 54 -6.65 11.02 -9.55
CA PRO A 54 -6.72 12.38 -8.99
C PRO A 54 -7.27 12.43 -7.55
N THR A 55 -8.19 11.52 -7.24
CA THR A 55 -8.80 11.36 -5.90
C THR A 55 -7.83 10.82 -4.85
N GLY A 56 -6.81 10.08 -5.27
CA GLY A 56 -5.81 9.48 -4.38
C GLY A 56 -4.75 10.46 -3.90
N ILE A 57 -4.43 11.49 -4.70
CA ILE A 57 -3.40 12.48 -4.38
C ILE A 57 -3.62 13.14 -3.01
N PRO A 58 -4.76 13.81 -2.70
CA PRO A 58 -4.95 14.45 -1.40
C PRO A 58 -4.89 13.44 -0.24
N LEU A 59 -5.35 12.19 -0.45
CA LEU A 59 -5.30 11.15 0.57
C LEU A 59 -3.86 10.72 0.85
N SER A 60 -3.04 10.53 -0.19
CA SER A 60 -1.62 10.22 -0.04
C SER A 60 -0.80 11.35 0.56
N THR A 61 -1.11 12.61 0.23
CA THR A 61 -0.42 13.76 0.82
C THR A 61 -0.57 13.75 2.34
N ILE A 62 -1.79 13.56 2.84
CA ILE A 62 -2.06 13.49 4.28
C ILE A 62 -1.23 12.36 4.92
N ILE A 63 -1.23 11.18 4.31
CA ILE A 63 -0.51 10.01 4.84
C ILE A 63 1.01 10.23 4.79
N LEU A 64 1.53 10.81 3.72
CA LEU A 64 2.95 11.14 3.55
C LEU A 64 3.41 12.15 4.58
N GLU A 65 2.67 13.24 4.76
CA GLU A 65 3.01 14.32 5.68
C GLU A 65 2.93 13.86 7.15
N GLU A 66 1.90 13.10 7.51
CA GLU A 66 1.78 12.48 8.83
C GLU A 66 3.05 11.65 9.16
N VAL A 67 3.45 10.75 8.25
CA VAL A 67 4.61 9.88 8.47
C VAL A 67 5.93 10.67 8.38
N ALA A 68 6.06 11.61 7.45
CA ALA A 68 7.25 12.45 7.35
C ALA A 68 7.49 13.24 8.65
N GLN A 69 6.42 13.75 9.27
CA GLN A 69 6.50 14.43 10.56
C GLN A 69 6.97 13.50 11.70
N GLU A 70 6.52 12.24 11.73
CA GLU A 70 6.98 11.24 12.72
C GLU A 70 8.51 11.05 12.66
N PHE A 71 9.09 11.10 11.46
CA PHE A 71 10.53 10.88 11.22
C PHE A 71 11.33 12.18 11.12
N LYS A 72 10.69 13.34 11.26
CA LYS A 72 11.31 14.67 11.05
C LYS A 72 11.99 14.79 9.67
N ALA A 73 11.40 14.16 8.66
CA ALA A 73 11.90 14.22 7.29
C ALA A 73 11.70 15.62 6.71
N GLU A 74 12.65 16.09 5.89
CA GLU A 74 12.62 17.43 5.31
C GLU A 74 12.07 17.41 3.87
N TYR A 75 11.11 18.28 3.56
CA TYR A 75 10.54 18.39 2.23
C TYR A 75 11.58 18.88 1.21
N GLY A 76 11.63 18.27 0.02
CA GLY A 76 12.60 18.60 -1.03
C GLY A 76 13.99 17.98 -0.82
N VAL A 77 14.28 17.49 0.39
CA VAL A 77 15.53 16.80 0.72
C VAL A 77 15.29 15.31 0.92
N ASP A 78 14.28 14.91 1.68
CA ASP A 78 13.96 13.51 1.99
C ASP A 78 12.71 13.01 1.28
N TYR A 79 11.74 13.89 1.04
CA TYR A 79 10.54 13.55 0.33
C TYR A 79 9.96 14.70 -0.50
N ILE A 80 9.24 14.34 -1.55
CA ILE A 80 8.45 15.27 -2.38
C ILE A 80 7.14 14.63 -2.80
N ASN A 81 6.19 15.47 -3.23
CA ASN A 81 4.98 15.00 -3.91
C ASN A 81 4.86 15.68 -5.28
N ILE A 82 5.01 14.90 -6.35
CA ILE A 82 4.92 15.38 -7.73
C ILE A 82 3.48 15.31 -8.27
N GLY A 83 2.57 14.68 -7.53
CA GLY A 83 1.13 14.71 -7.79
C GLY A 83 0.69 13.80 -8.93
N TYR A 84 -0.14 14.36 -9.82
CA TYR A 84 -0.81 13.63 -10.90
C TYR A 84 -0.61 14.33 -12.25
N ARG A 85 -0.47 13.52 -13.30
CA ARG A 85 -0.57 13.93 -14.69
C ARG A 85 -1.42 12.93 -15.48
N PRO A 86 -2.32 13.39 -16.36
CA PRO A 86 -3.13 12.50 -17.18
C PRO A 86 -2.27 11.76 -18.21
N GLY A 87 -2.64 10.52 -18.53
CA GLY A 87 -1.99 9.73 -19.57
C GLY A 87 -1.53 8.33 -19.16
N ALA A 88 -1.61 7.98 -17.85
CA ALA A 88 -1.32 6.64 -17.31
C ALA A 88 -0.01 6.04 -17.88
N GLY A 89 -0.11 5.01 -18.73
CA GLY A 89 1.06 4.38 -19.36
C GLY A 89 1.97 5.35 -20.12
N LEU A 90 1.44 6.41 -20.75
CA LEU A 90 2.27 7.42 -21.42
C LEU A 90 3.17 8.16 -20.42
N VAL A 91 2.62 8.55 -19.27
CA VAL A 91 3.37 9.16 -18.17
C VAL A 91 4.47 8.21 -17.72
N MET A 92 4.14 6.93 -17.51
CA MET A 92 5.12 5.93 -17.08
C MET A 92 6.25 5.76 -18.09
N ILE A 93 5.97 5.80 -19.40
CA ILE A 93 6.99 5.71 -20.44
C ILE A 93 7.90 6.94 -20.44
N GLN A 94 7.32 8.13 -20.32
CA GLN A 94 8.07 9.38 -20.33
C GLN A 94 8.96 9.51 -19.10
N MET A 95 8.47 9.13 -17.91
CA MET A 95 9.25 9.07 -16.67
C MET A 95 10.43 8.10 -16.76
N GLY A 96 10.32 7.02 -17.53
CA GLY A 96 11.43 6.11 -17.78
C GLY A 96 12.56 6.72 -18.63
N ARG A 97 12.32 7.87 -19.27
CA ARG A 97 13.35 8.65 -19.99
C ARG A 97 13.82 9.84 -19.16
N GLU A 98 12.88 10.67 -18.74
CA GLU A 98 13.12 11.84 -17.89
C GLU A 98 11.82 12.23 -17.18
N ILE A 99 11.81 12.17 -15.85
CA ILE A 99 10.66 12.52 -14.99
C ILE A 99 10.22 13.97 -15.24
N ARG A 100 11.17 14.87 -15.45
CA ARG A 100 10.89 16.31 -15.68
C ARG A 100 10.16 16.60 -16.98
N SER A 101 10.21 15.67 -17.94
CA SER A 101 9.46 15.80 -19.18
C SER A 101 7.95 15.72 -18.96
N VAL A 102 7.52 15.23 -17.79
CA VAL A 102 6.12 15.09 -17.39
C VAL A 102 5.78 15.99 -16.19
N PHE A 103 6.71 16.10 -15.24
CA PHE A 103 6.56 16.87 -14.01
C PHE A 103 7.64 17.95 -13.95
N ASP A 104 7.29 19.16 -14.36
CA ASP A 104 8.15 20.34 -14.28
C ASP A 104 8.18 20.96 -12.88
N ILE A 105 7.05 20.91 -12.18
CA ILE A 105 6.87 21.37 -10.80
C ILE A 105 6.25 20.28 -9.91
N ASP A 106 6.54 20.37 -8.61
CA ASP A 106 5.89 19.56 -7.59
C ASP A 106 4.51 20.14 -7.19
N MET A 107 3.83 19.48 -6.25
CA MET A 107 2.54 19.91 -5.73
C MET A 107 2.58 21.22 -4.93
N GLN A 108 3.76 21.66 -4.47
CA GLN A 108 3.96 22.94 -3.79
C GLN A 108 4.31 24.07 -4.77
N GLY A 109 4.45 23.77 -6.06
CA GLY A 109 4.83 24.73 -7.11
C GLY A 109 6.34 24.94 -7.22
N ASN A 110 7.16 24.12 -6.55
CA ASN A 110 8.60 24.18 -6.68
C ASN A 110 9.03 23.50 -7.99
N PRO A 111 9.88 24.13 -8.81
CA PRO A 111 10.51 23.45 -9.93
C PRO A 111 11.28 22.21 -9.45
N LEU A 112 11.12 21.06 -10.11
CA LEU A 112 11.79 19.83 -9.69
C LEU A 112 13.32 20.00 -9.63
N ASP A 113 13.89 20.82 -10.52
CA ASP A 113 15.32 21.12 -10.56
C ASP A 113 15.83 21.92 -9.36
N SER A 114 14.96 22.62 -8.63
CA SER A 114 15.36 23.37 -7.45
C SER A 114 15.49 22.47 -6.21
N LEU A 115 14.84 21.31 -6.21
CA LEU A 115 14.74 20.41 -5.07
C LEU A 115 16.02 19.59 -4.91
N PRO A 116 16.71 19.64 -3.75
CA PRO A 116 17.98 18.94 -3.53
C PRO A 116 17.96 17.46 -3.89
N MET A 117 16.91 16.72 -3.52
CA MET A 117 16.83 15.28 -3.77
C MET A 117 16.69 14.93 -5.25
N MET A 118 16.10 15.81 -6.05
CA MET A 118 15.83 15.52 -7.45
C MET A 118 17.06 15.68 -8.34
N ARG A 119 18.11 16.39 -7.91
CA ARG A 119 19.29 16.70 -8.73
C ARG A 119 19.95 15.49 -9.40
N GLN A 120 19.85 14.30 -8.80
CA GLN A 120 20.42 13.06 -9.31
C GLN A 120 19.38 12.03 -9.77
N ILE A 121 18.09 12.39 -9.73
CA ILE A 121 16.98 11.49 -10.05
C ILE A 121 16.39 11.93 -11.38
N HIS A 122 16.76 11.27 -12.48
CA HIS A 122 16.28 11.58 -13.83
C HIS A 122 15.18 10.65 -14.30
N ASN A 123 15.34 9.34 -14.07
CA ASN A 123 14.39 8.34 -14.54
C ASN A 123 14.43 7.08 -13.66
N TYR A 124 13.79 6.00 -14.11
CA TYR A 124 13.72 4.75 -13.35
C TYR A 124 15.06 4.09 -13.04
N SER A 125 16.13 4.41 -13.78
CA SER A 125 17.48 3.91 -13.47
C SER A 125 17.99 4.43 -12.13
N ASP A 126 17.49 5.58 -11.69
CA ASP A 126 17.84 6.21 -10.41
C ASP A 126 16.85 5.83 -9.30
N ILE A 127 15.80 5.05 -9.60
CA ILE A 127 14.77 4.64 -8.64
C ILE A 127 14.98 3.16 -8.29
N GLY A 128 15.21 2.89 -7.00
CA GLY A 128 15.47 1.52 -6.54
C GLY A 128 14.21 0.64 -6.54
N LEU A 129 13.04 1.26 -6.32
CA LEU A 129 11.77 0.56 -6.21
C LEU A 129 10.58 1.48 -6.48
N ILE A 130 9.54 0.94 -7.11
CA ILE A 130 8.20 1.54 -7.19
C ILE A 130 7.25 0.78 -6.27
N ALA A 131 6.61 1.48 -5.34
CA ALA A 131 5.60 0.97 -4.45
C ALA A 131 4.21 1.42 -4.91
N CYS A 132 3.47 0.51 -5.54
CA CYS A 132 2.14 0.78 -6.08
C CYS A 132 1.07 0.41 -5.04
N PHE A 133 0.21 1.36 -4.65
CA PHE A 133 -0.94 1.10 -3.77
C PHE A 133 -2.22 1.32 -4.55
N GLU A 134 -2.98 0.26 -4.82
CA GLU A 134 -4.10 0.33 -5.74
C GLU A 134 -5.37 -0.42 -5.32
N ALA A 135 -6.48 0.09 -5.85
CA ALA A 135 -7.80 -0.54 -5.80
C ALA A 135 -8.37 -0.84 -7.21
N GLY A 136 -7.53 -0.79 -8.25
CA GLY A 136 -7.93 -0.96 -9.65
C GLY A 136 -6.93 -1.79 -10.46
N ALA A 137 -6.50 -1.24 -11.60
CA ALA A 137 -5.61 -1.91 -12.56
C ALA A 137 -4.37 -1.05 -12.91
N MET A 138 -4.03 -0.05 -12.08
CA MET A 138 -2.81 0.74 -12.30
C MET A 138 -1.55 -0.08 -12.05
N GLY A 139 -1.60 -1.09 -11.18
CA GLY A 139 -0.52 -2.05 -10.98
C GLY A 139 -0.17 -2.80 -12.27
N ASP A 140 -1.19 -3.26 -13.02
CA ASP A 140 -1.00 -3.89 -14.34
C ASP A 140 -0.24 -2.97 -15.29
N ILE A 141 -0.65 -1.70 -15.34
CA ILE A 141 -0.07 -0.70 -16.22
C ILE A 141 1.39 -0.41 -15.80
N TRP A 142 1.68 -0.32 -14.50
CA TRP A 142 3.04 -0.23 -13.98
C TRP A 142 3.91 -1.41 -14.41
N VAL A 143 3.39 -2.64 -14.35
CA VAL A 143 4.12 -3.84 -14.80
C VAL A 143 4.36 -3.80 -16.31
N ILE A 144 3.36 -3.44 -17.11
CA ILE A 144 3.48 -3.40 -18.58
C ILE A 144 4.48 -2.33 -19.02
N TYR A 145 4.40 -1.13 -18.47
CA TYR A 145 5.09 0.05 -19.00
C TYR A 145 6.39 0.37 -18.27
N ALA A 146 6.46 0.18 -16.94
CA ALA A 146 7.67 0.47 -16.19
C ALA A 146 8.56 -0.78 -16.10
N TRP A 147 8.07 -1.88 -15.54
CA TRP A 147 8.85 -3.11 -15.47
C TRP A 147 9.13 -3.68 -16.87
N GLY A 148 8.10 -3.80 -17.72
CA GLY A 148 8.22 -4.43 -19.03
C GLY A 148 9.15 -3.71 -20.02
N ARG A 149 9.40 -2.40 -19.81
CA ARG A 149 10.25 -1.59 -20.71
C ARG A 149 11.57 -1.18 -20.09
N PHE A 150 11.61 -0.94 -18.78
CA PHE A 150 12.78 -0.40 -18.09
C PHE A 150 13.31 -1.32 -16.99
N GLY A 151 12.61 -2.41 -16.66
CA GLY A 151 13.05 -3.40 -15.67
C GLY A 151 13.09 -2.87 -14.23
N VAL A 152 12.41 -1.75 -13.95
CA VAL A 152 12.36 -1.19 -12.58
C VAL A 152 11.65 -2.16 -11.66
N ASN A 153 12.16 -2.28 -10.43
CA ASN A 153 11.57 -3.15 -9.43
C ASN A 153 10.23 -2.57 -8.94
N ILE A 154 9.24 -3.43 -8.74
CA ILE A 154 7.89 -3.03 -8.31
C ILE A 154 7.48 -3.88 -7.11
N ILE A 155 6.89 -3.25 -6.10
CA ILE A 155 6.05 -3.93 -5.10
C ILE A 155 4.63 -3.40 -5.21
N MET A 156 3.66 -4.25 -4.84
CA MET A 156 2.24 -3.89 -4.90
C MET A 156 1.60 -4.03 -3.52
N GLY A 157 0.81 -3.02 -3.13
CA GLY A 157 -0.18 -3.08 -2.06
C GLY A 157 -1.56 -2.99 -2.70
N THR A 158 -2.36 -4.04 -2.57
CA THR A 158 -3.64 -4.16 -3.28
C THR A 158 -4.78 -4.39 -2.31
N THR A 159 -5.97 -3.90 -2.63
CA THR A 159 -7.18 -4.33 -1.92
C THR A 159 -7.36 -5.84 -2.04
N ALA A 160 -8.10 -6.45 -1.11
CA ALA A 160 -8.32 -7.90 -1.12
C ALA A 160 -8.93 -8.41 -2.44
N VAL A 161 -9.73 -7.57 -3.11
CA VAL A 161 -10.38 -7.92 -4.38
C VAL A 161 -9.45 -7.84 -5.60
N VAL A 162 -8.42 -6.99 -5.56
CA VAL A 162 -7.42 -6.85 -6.65
C VAL A 162 -6.25 -7.82 -6.46
N THR A 163 -5.97 -8.21 -5.22
CA THR A 163 -4.84 -9.10 -4.87
C THR A 163 -4.74 -10.38 -5.75
N PRO A 164 -5.85 -11.07 -6.10
CA PRO A 164 -5.78 -12.24 -6.99
C PRO A 164 -5.14 -11.95 -8.35
N ASP A 165 -5.40 -10.78 -8.91
CA ASP A 165 -4.89 -10.36 -10.24
C ASP A 165 -3.39 -10.08 -10.22
N ALA A 166 -2.81 -9.80 -9.04
CA ALA A 166 -1.39 -9.54 -8.88
C ALA A 166 -0.52 -10.82 -8.72
N TYR A 167 -1.12 -11.98 -8.42
CA TYR A 167 -0.36 -13.23 -8.24
C TYR A 167 0.40 -13.70 -9.47
N PRO A 168 -0.15 -13.63 -10.71
CA PRO A 168 0.60 -13.97 -11.92
C PRO A 168 1.90 -13.18 -12.05
N TYR A 169 1.89 -11.87 -11.78
CA TYR A 169 3.10 -11.05 -11.83
C TYR A 169 4.11 -11.44 -10.75
N LEU A 170 3.64 -11.78 -9.55
CA LEU A 170 4.50 -12.27 -8.47
C LEU A 170 5.16 -13.60 -8.84
N ALA A 171 4.39 -14.55 -9.38
CA ALA A 171 4.89 -15.85 -9.81
C ALA A 171 5.90 -15.73 -10.96
N ALA A 172 5.65 -14.80 -11.89
CA ALA A 172 6.55 -14.49 -13.00
C ALA A 172 7.74 -13.61 -12.60
N ARG A 173 7.86 -13.21 -11.33
CA ARG A 173 8.91 -12.31 -10.79
C ARG A 173 8.96 -10.95 -11.48
N GLN A 174 7.81 -10.48 -11.95
CA GLN A 174 7.63 -9.14 -12.52
C GLN A 174 7.38 -8.10 -11.43
N ILE A 175 6.98 -8.55 -10.24
CA ILE A 175 6.99 -7.77 -9.00
C ILE A 175 7.80 -8.51 -7.93
N GLU A 176 8.42 -7.75 -7.04
CA GLU A 176 9.30 -8.23 -5.96
C GLU A 176 8.53 -8.61 -4.69
N GLY A 177 7.28 -8.16 -4.59
CA GLY A 177 6.45 -8.39 -3.42
C GLY A 177 5.02 -7.88 -3.57
N LEU A 178 4.13 -8.48 -2.78
CA LEU A 178 2.70 -8.20 -2.75
C LEU A 178 2.23 -8.09 -1.30
N ILE A 179 1.49 -7.02 -0.98
CA ILE A 179 0.80 -6.79 0.29
C ILE A 179 -0.70 -6.81 -0.01
N GLY A 180 -1.35 -7.94 0.19
CA GLY A 180 -2.76 -8.13 -0.13
C GLY A 180 -3.70 -7.91 1.06
N GLY A 181 -4.61 -6.95 0.93
CA GLY A 181 -5.63 -6.62 1.92
C GLY A 181 -5.11 -6.32 3.34
N MET A 182 -6.03 -6.15 4.29
CA MET A 182 -5.65 -5.82 5.67
C MET A 182 -4.76 -6.87 6.34
N ALA A 183 -4.88 -8.15 5.97
CA ALA A 183 -4.04 -9.22 6.52
C ALA A 183 -2.56 -9.05 6.11
N GLY A 184 -2.31 -8.73 4.84
CA GLY A 184 -0.96 -8.41 4.36
C GLY A 184 -0.39 -7.18 5.05
N ALA A 185 -1.22 -6.14 5.23
CA ALA A 185 -0.85 -4.92 5.94
C ALA A 185 -0.41 -5.21 7.39
N ALA A 186 -1.18 -6.01 8.12
CA ALA A 186 -0.87 -6.37 9.50
C ALA A 186 0.41 -7.22 9.63
N ALA A 187 0.64 -8.14 8.68
CA ALA A 187 1.88 -8.90 8.63
C ALA A 187 3.09 -7.99 8.37
N TYR A 188 2.95 -6.99 7.49
CA TYR A 188 4.01 -6.04 7.19
C TYR A 188 4.30 -5.10 8.37
N GLU A 189 3.28 -4.56 9.03
CA GLU A 189 3.43 -3.74 10.27
C GLU A 189 4.24 -4.49 11.34
N LYS A 190 3.97 -5.79 11.50
CA LYS A 190 4.73 -6.65 12.43
C LYS A 190 6.21 -6.75 12.05
N LEU A 191 6.54 -6.87 10.76
CA LEU A 191 7.93 -6.96 10.28
C LEU A 191 8.69 -5.64 10.41
N VAL A 192 8.00 -4.50 10.29
CA VAL A 192 8.59 -3.16 10.50
C VAL A 192 8.75 -2.82 11.99
N GLU A 193 8.30 -3.71 12.89
CA GLU A 193 8.26 -3.52 14.34
C GLU A 193 7.46 -2.29 14.76
N HIS A 194 6.43 -1.96 13.97
CA HIS A 194 5.57 -0.81 14.22
C HIS A 194 4.08 -1.21 14.05
N PRO A 195 3.52 -1.95 15.03
CA PRO A 195 2.10 -2.31 15.04
C PRO A 195 1.23 -1.06 14.95
N ASP A 196 0.27 -1.03 14.03
CA ASP A 196 -0.64 0.11 13.87
C ASP A 196 -2.06 -0.35 13.46
N LYS A 197 -2.76 0.47 12.67
CA LYS A 197 -4.17 0.33 12.34
C LYS A 197 -4.52 -1.02 11.72
N ALA A 198 -3.64 -1.66 10.94
CA ALA A 198 -3.96 -2.97 10.37
C ALA A 198 -3.93 -4.06 11.44
N MET A 199 -2.90 -4.11 12.30
CA MET A 199 -2.84 -5.05 13.42
C MET A 199 -4.01 -4.85 14.39
N ILE A 200 -4.38 -3.60 14.70
CA ILE A 200 -5.54 -3.30 15.56
C ILE A 200 -6.84 -3.77 14.91
N ARG A 201 -7.09 -3.47 13.63
CA ARG A 201 -8.32 -3.89 12.95
C ARG A 201 -8.40 -5.40 12.74
N MET A 202 -7.27 -6.05 12.46
CA MET A 202 -7.24 -7.51 12.38
C MET A 202 -7.57 -8.14 13.73
N SER A 203 -7.10 -7.54 14.83
CA SER A 203 -7.45 -7.99 16.18
C SER A 203 -8.94 -7.78 16.50
N SER A 204 -9.52 -6.63 16.15
CA SER A 204 -10.95 -6.37 16.38
C SER A 204 -11.85 -7.26 15.52
N GLN A 205 -11.45 -7.53 14.28
CA GLN A 205 -12.13 -8.49 13.42
C GLN A 205 -12.09 -9.90 14.02
N ALA A 206 -10.93 -10.34 14.54
CA ALA A 206 -10.81 -11.65 15.19
C ALA A 206 -11.73 -11.77 16.41
N TRP A 207 -11.79 -10.75 17.27
CA TRP A 207 -12.69 -10.72 18.43
C TRP A 207 -14.17 -10.75 18.04
N ALA A 208 -14.56 -10.03 16.98
CA ALA A 208 -15.93 -10.07 16.46
C ALA A 208 -16.30 -11.49 15.98
N HIS A 209 -15.40 -12.18 15.28
CA HIS A 209 -15.64 -13.55 14.83
C HIS A 209 -15.74 -14.53 16.00
N ILE A 210 -14.89 -14.39 17.02
CA ILE A 210 -14.97 -15.20 18.24
C ILE A 210 -16.32 -14.99 18.94
N LEU A 211 -16.78 -13.74 19.05
CA LEU A 211 -18.06 -13.42 19.67
C LEU A 211 -19.25 -14.05 18.92
N ILE A 212 -19.25 -14.01 17.58
CA ILE A 212 -20.27 -14.68 16.76
C ILE A 212 -20.25 -16.20 17.01
N ILE A 213 -19.08 -16.82 17.04
CA ILE A 213 -18.94 -18.25 17.33
C ILE A 213 -19.51 -18.58 18.72
N VAL A 214 -19.23 -17.77 19.74
CA VAL A 214 -19.79 -17.94 21.09
C VAL A 214 -21.31 -17.84 21.08
N PHE A 215 -21.90 -16.87 20.37
CA PHE A 215 -23.35 -16.76 20.24
C PHE A 215 -23.98 -17.95 19.52
N ILE A 216 -23.33 -18.49 18.48
CA ILE A 216 -23.77 -19.72 17.80
C ILE A 216 -23.75 -20.91 18.77
N ILE A 217 -22.69 -21.05 19.57
CA ILE A 217 -22.58 -22.14 20.57
C ILE A 217 -23.68 -22.02 21.62
N ILE A 218 -23.89 -20.82 22.19
CA ILE A 218 -24.95 -20.58 23.20
C ILE A 218 -26.34 -20.87 22.61
N GLY A 219 -26.61 -20.39 21.38
CA GLY A 219 -27.87 -20.64 20.68
C GLY A 219 -28.12 -22.13 20.45
N ASN A 220 -27.09 -22.86 20.04
CA ASN A 220 -27.17 -24.31 19.86
C ASN A 220 -27.45 -25.04 21.18
N ILE A 221 -26.75 -24.69 22.27
CA ILE A 221 -27.00 -25.26 23.60
C ILE A 221 -28.45 -25.01 24.01
N GLY A 222 -28.94 -23.77 23.89
CA GLY A 222 -30.32 -23.41 24.20
C GLY A 222 -31.34 -24.21 23.38
N TYR A 223 -31.11 -24.36 22.07
CA TYR A 223 -31.96 -25.16 21.18
C TYR A 223 -32.02 -26.63 21.62
N PHE A 224 -30.89 -27.25 21.96
CA PHE A 224 -30.86 -28.65 22.41
C PHE A 224 -31.51 -28.85 23.77
N MET A 225 -31.39 -27.89 24.70
CA MET A 225 -32.05 -27.92 26.00
C MET A 225 -33.58 -27.84 25.85
N MET A 226 -34.09 -26.89 25.04
CA MET A 226 -35.52 -26.77 24.76
C MET A 226 -36.08 -28.02 24.07
N ARG A 227 -35.36 -28.56 23.08
CA ARG A 227 -35.77 -29.78 22.36
C ARG A 227 -35.80 -31.03 23.25
N ARG A 228 -34.91 -31.13 24.25
CA ARG A 228 -34.96 -32.18 25.28
C ARG A 228 -36.17 -32.00 26.20
N ALA A 229 -36.46 -30.77 26.65
CA ALA A 229 -37.61 -30.48 27.49
C ALA A 229 -38.95 -30.81 26.79
N GLU A 230 -39.09 -30.50 25.50
CA GLU A 230 -40.28 -30.87 24.72
C GLU A 230 -40.45 -32.39 24.54
N LYS A 231 -39.35 -33.13 24.33
CA LYS A 231 -39.39 -34.60 24.23
C LYS A 231 -39.79 -35.27 25.55
N VAL A 232 -39.36 -34.73 26.69
CA VAL A 232 -39.77 -35.21 28.01
C VAL A 232 -41.25 -34.93 28.25
N LYS A 233 -41.74 -33.73 27.87
CA LYS A 233 -43.15 -33.37 27.99
C LYS A 233 -44.09 -34.24 27.14
N LYS A 234 -43.67 -34.64 25.92
CA LYS A 234 -44.44 -35.55 25.04
C LYS A 234 -44.42 -37.03 25.46
N ARG A 235 -43.50 -37.45 26.34
CA ARG A 235 -43.44 -38.84 26.86
C ARG A 235 -44.21 -39.03 28.17
N GLY A 236 -44.62 -37.94 28.82
CA GLY A 236 -45.40 -37.94 30.07
C GLY A 236 -46.90 -37.74 29.89
N THR A 237 -47.39 -37.71 28.65
CA THR A 237 -48.80 -37.75 28.23
C THR A 237 -49.06 -39.03 27.47
#